data_AF-Q9AQE2-F1
#
_entry.id   AF-Q9AQE2-F1
#
_cell.length_a   1.000
_cell.length_b   1.000
_cell.length_c   1.000
_cell.angle_alpha   90.00
_cell.angle_beta   90.00
_cell.angle_gamma   90.00
#
_symmetry.space_group_name_H-M   'P 1'
#
loop_
_entity.id
_entity.type
_entity.pdbx_description
1 polymer ?
#
loop_
_entity_poly.entity_id
_entity_poly.type
_entity_poly.pdbx_seq_one_letter_code
_entity_poly.pdbx_strand_id
1 'polypeptide(L)' 'MEKILEKAQKIKIIFFDIDDTLRVKDSGFMPESINEVFKKLHEKGIMTGIATGRIFLVLFQKFVP' A
#
# COMPACT_ATOMS: atom_id res chain seq x y z
N MET A 1 -20.67 -7.50 10.22
CA MET A 1 -19.78 -6.34 10.01
C MET A 1 -18.87 -6.10 11.22
N GLU A 2 -19.44 -6.05 12.42
CA GLU A 2 -18.73 -5.77 13.69
C GLU A 2 -17.49 -6.65 13.91
N LYS A 3 -17.62 -7.98 13.78
CA LYS A 3 -16.48 -8.92 13.93
C LYS A 3 -15.31 -8.67 12.98
N ILE A 4 -15.55 -8.09 11.80
CA ILE A 4 -14.49 -7.78 10.83
C ILE A 4 -13.75 -6.51 11.24
N LEU A 5 -14.50 -5.49 11.67
CA LEU A 5 -13.94 -4.23 12.18
C LEU A 5 -13.10 -4.45 13.44
N GLU A 6 -13.56 -5.32 14.34
CA GLU A 6 -12.83 -5.71 15.54
C GLU A 6 -11.49 -6.39 15.22
N LYS A 7 -11.47 -7.25 14.19
CA LYS A 7 -10.24 -7.87 13.70
C LYS A 7 -9.33 -6.85 13.02
N ALA A 8 -9.90 -5.91 12.25
CA ALA A 8 -9.15 -4.87 11.56
C ALA A 8 -8.38 -3.96 12.52
N GLN A 9 -8.93 -3.67 13.70
CA GLN A 9 -8.25 -2.88 14.74
C GLN A 9 -6.95 -3.55 15.25
N LYS A 10 -6.78 -4.86 15.07
CA LYS A 10 -5.59 -5.61 15.50
C LYS A 10 -4.52 -5.73 14.41
N ILE A 11 -4.77 -5.19 13.21
CA ILE A 11 -3.82 -5.25 12.10
C ILE A 11 -2.62 -4.36 12.42
N LYS A 12 -1.42 -4.94 12.29
CA LYS A 12 -0.15 -4.25 12.56
C LYS A 12 0.65 -3.94 11.30
N ILE A 13 0.43 -4.71 10.24
CA ILE A 13 1.15 -4.58 8.98
C ILE A 13 0.21 -4.92 7.81
N ILE A 14 0.35 -4.18 6.71
CA ILE A 14 -0.37 -4.43 5.46
C ILE A 14 0.65 -4.51 4.33
N PHE A 15 0.58 -5.60 3.56
CA PHE A 15 1.34 -5.76 2.32
C PHE A 15 0.45 -5.47 1.12
N PHE A 16 0.89 -4.59 0.25
CA PHE A 16 0.20 -4.22 -0.97
C PHE A 16 0.91 -4.79 -2.19
N ASP A 17 0.16 -5.38 -3.12
CA ASP A 17 0.65 -5.56 -4.48
C ASP A 17 0.67 -4.20 -5.21
N ILE A 18 1.35 -4.11 -6.35
CA ILE A 18 1.49 -2.88 -7.13
C ILE A 18 0.55 -2.88 -8.34
N ASP A 19 0.80 -3.76 -9.29
CA ASP A 19 0.16 -3.70 -10.60
C ASP A 19 -1.31 -4.11 -10.45
N ASP A 20 -2.20 -3.29 -10.99
CA ASP A 20 -3.65 -3.41 -10.92
C ASP A 20 -4.21 -3.43 -9.48
N THR A 21 -3.39 -3.04 -8.49
CA THR A 21 -3.79 -2.81 -7.09
C THR A 21 -3.57 -1.35 -6.68
N LEU A 22 -2.33 -0.85 -6.75
CA LEU A 22 -1.99 0.54 -6.44
C LEU A 22 -1.87 1.42 -7.69
N ARG A 23 -1.52 0.82 -8.84
CA ARG A 23 -1.36 1.51 -10.11
C ARG A 23 -1.93 0.69 -11.25
N VAL A 24 -2.35 1.36 -12.32
CA VAL A 24 -2.72 0.68 -13.57
C VAL A 24 -1.46 0.12 -14.22
N LYS A 25 -1.44 -1.18 -14.53
CA LYS A 25 -0.25 -1.88 -15.04
C LYS A 25 0.31 -1.27 -16.34
N ASP A 26 -0.58 -0.98 -17.28
CA ASP A 26 -0.20 -0.57 -18.64
C ASP A 26 0.19 0.91 -18.74
N SER A 27 -0.56 1.80 -18.09
CA SER A 27 -0.27 3.24 -18.10
C SER A 27 0.71 3.66 -17.00
N GLY A 28 0.90 2.83 -15.98
CA GLY A 28 1.67 3.18 -14.78
C GLY A 28 1.02 4.28 -13.94
N PHE A 29 -0.24 4.64 -14.23
CA PHE A 29 -0.97 5.68 -13.50
C PHE A 29 -1.24 5.24 -12.07
N MET A 30 -0.90 6.10 -11.11
CA MET A 30 -1.17 5.92 -9.69
C MET A 30 -1.97 7.13 -9.19
N PRO A 31 -3.15 6.93 -8.54
CA PRO A 31 -3.92 8.01 -7.98
C PRO A 31 -3.17 8.76 -6.87
N GLU A 32 -3.27 10.09 -6.83
CA GLU A 32 -2.63 10.91 -5.78
C GLU A 32 -3.15 10.61 -4.36
N SER A 33 -4.39 10.12 -4.25
CA SER A 33 -5.02 9.72 -2.98
C SER A 33 -4.28 8.60 -2.25
N ILE A 34 -3.47 7.81 -2.96
CA ILE A 34 -2.66 6.73 -2.37
C ILE A 34 -1.68 7.27 -1.31
N ASN A 35 -1.12 8.47 -1.52
CA ASN A 35 -0.23 9.10 -0.54
C ASN A 35 -0.94 9.41 0.78
N GLU A 36 -2.19 9.87 0.71
CA GLU A 36 -3.01 10.14 1.91
C GLU A 36 -3.36 8.84 2.65
N VAL A 37 -3.64 7.75 1.91
CA VAL A 37 -3.89 6.43 2.50
C VAL A 37 -2.68 5.96 3.30
N PHE A 38 -1.48 5.99 2.70
CA PHE A 38 -0.25 5.57 3.40
C PHE A 38 0.05 6.44 4.62
N LYS A 39 -0.11 7.76 4.50
CA LYS A 39 0.05 8.69 5.63
C LYS A 39 -0.88 8.31 6.79
N LYS A 40 -2.18 8.10 6.53
CA LYS A 40 -3.15 7.72 7.56
C LYS A 40 -2.87 6.35 8.17
N LEU A 41 -2.33 5.40 7.40
CA LEU A 41 -1.92 4.09 7.93
C LEU A 41 -0.73 4.23 8.89
N HIS A 42 0.28 5.02 8.51
CA HIS A 42 1.44 5.29 9.37
C HIS A 42 1.06 6.07 10.64
N GLU A 43 0.18 7.07 10.55
CA GLU A 43 -0.35 7.79 11.72
C GLU A 43 -1.09 6.86 12.69
N LYS A 44 -1.69 5.79 12.19
CA LYS A 44 -2.33 4.74 13.01
C LYS A 44 -1.34 3.70 13.55
N GLY A 45 -0.05 3.83 13.28
CA GLY A 45 0.98 2.88 13.68
C GLY A 45 0.96 1.57 12.89
N ILE A 46 0.29 1.54 11.73
CA ILE A 46 0.23 0.36 10.86
C ILE A 46 1.41 0.43 9.90
N MET A 47 2.28 -0.58 9.95
CA MET A 47 3.37 -0.72 9.00
C MET A 47 2.84 -1.07 7.60
N THR A 48 3.49 -0.57 6.56
CA THR A 48 3.13 -0.88 5.18
C THR A 48 4.33 -1.46 4.44
N GLY A 49 4.08 -2.42 3.56
CA GLY A 49 5.08 -3.04 2.71
C GLY A 49 4.54 -3.26 1.31
N ILE A 50 5.44 -3.38 0.35
CA ILE A 50 5.09 -3.69 -1.03
C ILE A 50 5.49 -5.14 -1.34
N ALA A 51 4.51 -5.97 -1.67
CA ALA A 51 4.68 -7.37 -2.04
C ALA A 51 4.50 -7.51 -3.55
N THR A 52 5.61 -7.49 -4.29
CA THR A 52 5.59 -7.51 -5.75
C THR A 52 6.66 -8.45 -6.31
N GLY A 53 6.42 -9.00 -7.51
CA GLY A 53 7.43 -9.71 -8.28
C GLY A 53 8.39 -8.79 -9.04
N ARG A 54 8.18 -7.46 -9.01
CA ARG A 54 9.11 -6.49 -9.63
C ARG A 54 10.41 -6.42 -8.85
N ILE A 55 11.54 -6.29 -9.56
CA ILE A 55 12.84 -6.06 -8.93
C ILE A 55 12.89 -4.69 -8.23
N PHE A 56 13.56 -4.63 -7.08
CA PHE A 56 13.62 -3.44 -6.22
C PHE A 56 14.05 -2.16 -6.96
N LEU A 57 14.98 -2.26 -7.90
CA LEU A 57 15.46 -1.12 -8.70
C LEU A 57 14.33 -0.38 -9.43
N VAL A 58 13.31 -1.12 -9.91
CA VAL A 58 12.15 -0.55 -10.62
C VAL A 58 11.18 0.14 -9.66
N LEU A 59 11.26 -0.18 -8.36
CA LEU A 59 10.39 0.37 -7.32
C LEU A 59 10.97 1.63 -6.68
N PHE A 60 12.29 1.68 -6.54
CA PHE A 60 13.01 2.75 -5.84
C PHE A 60 12.70 4.14 -6.43
N GLN A 61 12.56 4.25 -7.75
CA GLN A 61 12.27 5.52 -8.41
C GLN A 61 10.82 6.04 -8.24
N LYS A 62 9.89 5.22 -7.71
CA LYS A 62 8.45 5.56 -7.69
C LYS A 62 7.73 5.37 -6.35
N PHE A 63 8.23 4.50 -5.47
CA PHE A 63 7.49 4.07 -4.26
C PHE A 63 8.30 4.11 -2.96
N VAL A 64 9.60 4.38 -3.03
CA VAL A 64 10.45 4.56 -1.85
C VAL A 64 10.68 6.07 -1.70
N PRO A 65 10.35 6.68 -0.55
CA PRO A 65 10.59 8.10 -0.29
C PRO A 65 12.08 8.47 -0.33
#